data_AF-A0A7X5QYY6-F1
#
_entry.id   AF-A0A7X5QYY6-F1
#
_cell.length_a   1.000
_cell.length_b   1.000
_cell.length_c   1.000
_cell.angle_alpha   90.00
_cell.angle_beta   90.00
_cell.angle_gamma   90.00
#
_symmetry.space_group_name_H-M   'P 1'
#
loop_
_entity.id
_entity.type
_entity.pdbx_description
1 polymer ?
#
loop_
_entity_poly.entity_id
_entity_poly.type
_entity_poly.pdbx_seq_one_letter_code
_entity_poly.pdbx_strand_id
1 'polypeptide(L)'
;MSTSFPRSKDKKQAYSVSQVDAFLAEAREAYNRDAAGNVSVTAADLRRISFDLEKGGYSARHVDAALDRLEEVFFEREKQAIIREGGDEAWNTLVADKVSAVRERLARPRKHLFARTNILTTGYNRAQVDALADRVLAYLDEGVSLTVADIRDVSFFPETRGYREDQVDYLIDYVIDIILSVR
;
A
#
# COMPACT_ATOMS: atom_id res chain seq x y z
N MET A 1 -23.71 -8.58 10.30
CA MET A 1 -24.48 -8.68 9.05
C MET A 1 -23.50 -8.95 7.93
N SER A 2 -23.70 -9.99 7.13
CA SER A 2 -22.82 -10.31 6.00
C SER A 2 -23.05 -9.27 4.91
N THR A 3 -22.19 -8.26 4.83
CA THR A 3 -22.21 -7.29 3.73
C THR A 3 -21.73 -8.01 2.48
N SER A 4 -22.64 -8.61 1.73
CA SER A 4 -22.30 -9.22 0.46
C SER A 4 -22.00 -8.11 -0.54
N PHE A 5 -20.81 -8.14 -1.15
CA PHE A 5 -20.43 -7.16 -2.17
C PHE A 5 -21.32 -7.32 -3.41
N PRO A 6 -21.61 -6.23 -4.12
CA PRO A 6 -22.31 -6.32 -5.39
C PRO A 6 -21.48 -7.14 -6.39
N ARG A 7 -22.15 -7.97 -7.18
CA ARG A 7 -21.52 -8.76 -8.25
C ARG A 7 -21.29 -7.92 -9.50
N SER A 8 -20.21 -8.17 -10.22
CA SER A 8 -19.96 -7.57 -11.54
C SER A 8 -20.29 -8.55 -12.66
N LYS A 9 -20.89 -8.03 -13.74
CA LYS A 9 -21.18 -8.80 -14.96
C LYS A 9 -19.96 -8.89 -15.89
N ASP A 10 -19.00 -7.96 -15.75
CA ASP A 10 -17.75 -7.96 -16.51
C ASP A 10 -16.66 -8.71 -15.75
N LYS A 11 -16.15 -9.79 -16.36
CA LYS A 11 -15.05 -10.59 -15.80
C LYS A 11 -13.80 -9.74 -15.52
N LYS A 12 -13.53 -8.68 -16.29
CA LYS A 12 -12.35 -7.83 -16.09
C LYS A 12 -12.41 -6.99 -14.82
N GLN A 13 -13.57 -6.89 -14.19
CA GLN A 13 -13.81 -6.07 -13.00
C GLN A 13 -14.44 -6.90 -11.87
N ALA A 14 -14.23 -8.21 -11.89
CA ALA A 14 -14.89 -9.14 -11.01
C ALA A 14 -13.85 -10.03 -10.31
N TYR A 15 -13.59 -9.76 -9.03
CA TYR A 15 -12.69 -10.58 -8.22
C TYR A 15 -13.33 -11.87 -7.75
N SER A 16 -12.49 -12.86 -7.47
CA SER A 16 -12.93 -14.17 -7.03
C SER A 16 -13.66 -14.12 -5.69
N VAL A 17 -14.91 -14.57 -5.69
CA VAL A 17 -15.74 -14.57 -4.48
C VAL A 17 -15.15 -15.47 -3.41
N SER A 18 -14.69 -16.66 -3.79
CA SER A 18 -14.07 -17.58 -2.84
C SER A 18 -12.82 -16.99 -2.20
N GLN A 19 -11.98 -16.29 -2.97
CA GLN A 19 -10.75 -15.70 -2.42
C GLN A 19 -11.08 -14.51 -1.50
N VAL A 20 -11.99 -13.63 -1.93
CA VAL A 20 -12.43 -12.47 -1.12
C VAL A 20 -13.08 -12.95 0.18
N ASP A 21 -14.00 -13.90 0.13
CA ASP A 21 -14.70 -14.41 1.32
C ASP A 21 -13.73 -15.14 2.27
N ALA A 22 -12.81 -15.95 1.75
CA ALA A 22 -11.79 -16.62 2.55
C ALA A 22 -10.88 -15.61 3.26
N PHE A 23 -10.41 -14.61 2.52
CA PHE A 23 -9.58 -13.55 3.06
C PHE A 23 -10.31 -12.76 4.16
N LEU A 24 -11.57 -12.37 3.96
CA LEU A 24 -12.34 -11.64 4.97
C LEU A 24 -12.60 -12.47 6.23
N ALA A 25 -12.76 -13.79 6.09
CA ALA A 25 -12.83 -14.69 7.22
C ALA A 25 -11.51 -14.70 8.00
N GLU A 26 -10.38 -14.82 7.32
CA GLU A 26 -9.04 -14.79 7.92
C GLU A 26 -8.75 -13.46 8.62
N ALA A 27 -9.00 -12.33 7.95
CA ALA A 27 -8.81 -10.99 8.51
C ALA A 27 -9.68 -10.78 9.77
N ARG A 28 -10.91 -11.30 9.77
CA ARG A 28 -11.78 -11.25 10.94
C ARG A 28 -11.26 -12.11 12.08
N GLU A 29 -10.75 -13.30 11.79
CA GLU A 29 -10.14 -14.15 12.81
C GLU A 29 -8.88 -13.53 13.41
N ALA A 30 -8.00 -12.97 12.57
CA ALA A 30 -6.81 -12.23 13.00
C ALA A 30 -7.20 -11.08 13.92
N TYR A 31 -8.16 -10.25 13.49
CA TYR A 31 -8.67 -9.13 14.27
C TYR A 31 -9.18 -9.56 15.67
N ASN A 32 -9.88 -10.70 15.73
CA ASN A 32 -10.43 -11.24 16.98
C ASN A 32 -9.36 -11.91 17.87
N ARG A 33 -8.42 -12.67 17.29
CA ARG A 33 -7.32 -13.32 18.04
C ARG A 33 -6.39 -12.29 18.67
N ASP A 34 -6.12 -11.21 17.97
CA ASP A 34 -5.21 -10.17 18.42
C ASP A 34 -5.78 -9.30 19.55
N ALA A 35 -7.03 -9.51 19.98
CA ALA A 35 -7.49 -9.00 21.28
C ALA A 35 -6.64 -9.55 22.45
N ALA A 36 -5.86 -10.62 22.21
CA ALA A 36 -4.90 -11.21 23.13
C ALA A 36 -3.44 -10.71 22.95
N GLY A 37 -3.16 -9.76 22.05
CA GLY A 37 -1.90 -8.98 22.06
C GLY A 37 -0.80 -9.36 21.06
N ASN A 38 -1.03 -10.22 20.07
CA ASN A 38 -0.16 -10.32 18.90
C ASN A 38 -0.73 -9.47 17.75
N VAL A 39 0.04 -9.19 16.70
CA VAL A 39 -0.47 -8.62 15.43
C VAL A 39 -0.20 -9.67 14.36
N SER A 40 -1.23 -10.37 13.89
CA SER A 40 -1.07 -11.41 12.88
C SER A 40 -1.36 -10.93 11.46
N VAL A 41 -2.04 -9.80 11.29
CA VAL A 41 -2.32 -9.16 9.99
C VAL A 41 -2.07 -7.66 10.15
N THR A 42 -1.21 -7.10 9.29
CA THR A 42 -0.89 -5.67 9.26
C THR A 42 -1.58 -4.93 8.12
N ALA A 43 -1.62 -3.60 8.19
CA ALA A 43 -2.04 -2.73 7.09
C ALA A 43 -1.20 -2.97 5.82
N ALA A 44 0.09 -3.27 5.97
CA ALA A 44 0.97 -3.61 4.86
C ALA A 44 0.60 -4.98 4.23
N ASP A 45 0.19 -5.96 5.03
CA ASP A 45 -0.27 -7.26 4.52
C ASP A 45 -1.53 -7.10 3.68
N LEU A 46 -2.50 -6.30 4.17
CA LEU A 46 -3.75 -6.00 3.46
C LEU A 46 -3.52 -5.41 2.06
N ARG A 47 -2.52 -4.54 1.95
CA ARG A 47 -2.19 -3.82 0.71
C ARG A 47 -1.63 -4.72 -0.39
N ARG A 48 -0.94 -5.80 -0.01
CA ARG A 48 -0.28 -6.73 -0.95
C ARG A 48 -1.21 -7.82 -1.47
N ILE A 49 -2.43 -7.88 -0.96
CA ILE A 49 -3.41 -8.86 -1.36
C ILE A 49 -3.88 -8.56 -2.78
N SER A 50 -3.92 -9.59 -3.59
CA SER A 50 -4.51 -9.56 -4.92
C SER A 50 -5.49 -10.72 -5.05
N PHE A 51 -6.52 -10.50 -5.85
CA PHE A 51 -7.54 -11.49 -6.14
C PHE A 51 -7.57 -11.79 -7.63
N ASP A 52 -7.77 -13.06 -7.95
CA ASP A 52 -7.97 -13.51 -9.31
C ASP A 52 -9.28 -12.98 -9.88
N LEU A 53 -9.32 -12.79 -11.19
CA LEU A 53 -10.51 -12.33 -11.91
C LEU A 53 -11.40 -13.52 -12.32
N GLU A 54 -12.66 -13.50 -11.90
CA GLU A 54 -13.65 -14.54 -12.21
C GLU A 54 -14.94 -13.97 -12.82
N LYS A 55 -15.59 -14.75 -13.69
CA LYS A 55 -16.87 -14.31 -14.27
C LYS A 55 -17.97 -14.39 -13.21
N GLY A 56 -18.68 -13.29 -12.99
CA GLY A 56 -19.74 -13.22 -11.97
C GLY A 56 -19.19 -13.08 -10.54
N GLY A 57 -17.92 -12.71 -10.40
CA GLY A 57 -17.28 -12.38 -9.13
C GLY A 57 -17.80 -11.08 -8.49
N TYR A 58 -17.20 -10.72 -7.36
CA TYR A 58 -17.50 -9.45 -6.69
C TYR A 58 -16.91 -8.27 -7.47
N SER A 59 -17.61 -7.14 -7.46
CA SER A 59 -17.14 -5.93 -8.12
C SER A 59 -15.80 -5.47 -7.52
N ALA A 60 -14.75 -5.47 -8.34
CA ALA A 60 -13.39 -5.08 -7.94
C ALA A 60 -13.40 -3.74 -7.20
N ARG A 61 -13.99 -2.71 -7.83
CA ARG A 61 -14.18 -1.38 -7.22
C ARG A 61 -14.78 -1.39 -5.81
N HIS A 62 -15.77 -2.25 -5.54
CA HIS A 62 -16.41 -2.28 -4.23
C HIS A 62 -15.59 -3.05 -3.20
N VAL A 63 -14.87 -4.09 -3.64
CA VAL A 63 -13.93 -4.83 -2.80
C VAL A 63 -12.74 -3.94 -2.44
N ASP A 64 -12.10 -3.30 -3.43
CA ASP A 64 -10.97 -2.38 -3.23
C ASP A 64 -11.34 -1.27 -2.24
N ALA A 65 -12.48 -0.60 -2.43
CA ALA A 65 -12.95 0.44 -1.52
C ALA A 65 -13.28 -0.05 -0.10
N ALA A 66 -13.49 -1.36 0.10
CA ALA A 66 -13.65 -1.95 1.41
C ALA A 66 -12.32 -2.39 2.02
N LEU A 67 -11.38 -2.88 1.21
CA LEU A 67 -10.00 -3.12 1.64
C LEU A 67 -9.32 -1.84 2.10
N ASP A 68 -9.53 -0.72 1.39
CA ASP A 68 -9.04 0.61 1.79
C ASP A 68 -9.51 0.98 3.19
N ARG A 69 -10.81 0.79 3.46
CA ARG A 69 -11.40 1.05 4.78
C ARG A 69 -10.88 0.09 5.84
N LEU A 70 -10.64 -1.16 5.47
CA LEU A 70 -10.10 -2.16 6.39
C LEU A 70 -8.66 -1.83 6.75
N GLU A 71 -7.83 -1.46 5.77
CA GLU A 71 -6.45 -1.03 5.98
C GLU A 71 -6.38 0.15 6.96
N GLU A 72 -7.24 1.16 6.80
CA GLU A 72 -7.29 2.30 7.72
C GLU A 72 -7.57 1.87 9.17
N VAL A 73 -8.48 0.91 9.37
CA VAL A 73 -8.78 0.35 10.70
C VAL A 73 -7.58 -0.40 11.29
N PHE A 74 -6.88 -1.20 10.48
CA PHE A 74 -5.69 -1.92 10.92
C PHE A 74 -4.53 -0.98 11.22
N PHE A 75 -4.34 0.04 10.38
CA PHE A 75 -3.31 1.06 10.56
C PHE A 75 -3.52 1.83 11.88
N GLU A 76 -4.75 2.28 12.17
CA GLU A 76 -5.03 2.97 13.43
C GLU A 76 -4.80 2.04 14.63
N ARG A 77 -5.15 0.75 14.52
CA ARG A 77 -4.86 -0.23 15.58
C ARG A 77 -3.36 -0.40 15.83
N GLU A 78 -2.54 -0.51 14.78
CA GLU A 78 -1.08 -0.61 14.89
C GLU A 78 -0.50 0.64 15.57
N LYS A 79 -0.93 1.82 15.15
CA LYS A 79 -0.57 3.10 15.78
C LYS A 79 -0.94 3.09 17.26
N GLN A 80 -2.14 2.69 17.63
CA GLN A 80 -2.57 2.62 19.03
C GLN A 80 -1.76 1.60 19.85
N ALA A 81 -1.29 0.50 19.23
CA ALA A 81 -0.40 -0.44 19.91
C ALA A 81 0.96 0.19 20.22
N ILE A 82 1.57 0.88 19.23
CA ILE A 82 2.84 1.60 19.42
C ILE A 82 2.71 2.69 20.48
N ILE A 83 1.63 3.47 20.44
CA ILE A 83 1.37 4.53 21.43
C ILE A 83 1.16 3.94 22.83
N ARG A 84 0.50 2.78 22.95
CA ARG A 84 0.31 2.12 24.25
C ARG A 84 1.63 1.67 24.87
N GLU A 85 2.55 1.19 24.05
CA GLU A 85 3.84 0.65 24.51
C GLU A 85 4.89 1.75 24.75
N GLY A 86 4.98 2.73 23.86
CA GLY A 86 6.05 3.74 23.85
C GLY A 86 5.58 5.19 23.87
N GLY A 87 4.28 5.45 23.97
CA GLY A 87 3.69 6.79 23.93
C GLY A 87 3.71 7.44 22.54
N ASP A 88 3.20 8.67 22.48
CA ASP A 88 3.16 9.46 21.24
C ASP A 88 4.56 9.76 20.69
N GLU A 89 5.58 9.85 21.55
CA GLU A 89 6.97 10.09 21.12
C GLU A 89 7.51 8.91 20.29
N ALA A 90 7.21 7.67 20.68
CA ALA A 90 7.62 6.50 19.91
C ALA A 90 6.95 6.47 18.52
N TRP A 91 5.66 6.82 18.46
CA TRP A 91 4.94 6.96 17.20
C TRP A 91 5.53 8.06 16.31
N ASN A 92 5.73 9.26 16.87
CA ASN A 92 6.29 10.39 16.14
C ASN A 92 7.70 10.10 15.61
N THR A 93 8.53 9.42 16.41
CA THR A 93 9.87 8.99 16.01
C THR A 93 9.79 8.02 14.85
N LEU A 94 8.94 6.99 14.93
CA LEU A 94 8.74 6.03 13.84
C LEU A 94 8.33 6.72 12.53
N VAL A 95 7.37 7.66 12.59
CA VAL A 95 6.91 8.40 11.41
C VAL A 95 8.02 9.29 10.86
N ALA A 96 8.77 9.98 11.73
CA ALA A 96 9.90 10.83 11.32
C ALA A 96 11.02 10.02 10.66
N ASP A 97 11.32 8.82 11.17
CA ASP A 97 12.29 7.89 10.59
C ASP A 97 11.84 7.42 9.20
N LYS A 98 10.55 7.08 9.04
CA LYS A 98 9.99 6.71 7.74
C LYS A 98 10.12 7.85 6.73
N VAL A 99 9.75 9.08 7.11
CA VAL A 99 9.87 10.26 6.26
C VAL A 99 11.33 10.52 5.88
N SER A 100 12.25 10.42 6.85
CA SER A 100 13.67 10.64 6.62
C SER A 100 14.26 9.62 5.64
N ALA A 101 13.91 8.33 5.79
CA ALA A 101 14.35 7.27 4.90
C ALA A 101 13.84 7.47 3.46
N VAL A 102 12.58 7.89 3.30
CA VAL A 102 12.01 8.22 1.98
C VAL A 102 12.74 9.41 1.37
N ARG A 103 12.93 10.50 2.12
CA ARG A 103 13.65 11.68 1.63
C ARG A 103 15.08 11.35 1.21
N GLU A 104 15.83 10.62 2.02
CA GLU A 104 17.20 10.22 1.69
C GLU A 104 17.24 9.41 0.39
N ARG A 105 16.28 8.50 0.20
CA ARG A 105 16.17 7.72 -1.04
C ARG A 105 15.88 8.62 -2.24
N LEU A 106 14.92 9.54 -2.10
CA LEU A 106 14.45 10.40 -3.18
C LEU A 106 15.40 11.57 -3.49
N ALA A 107 16.33 11.91 -2.59
CA ALA A 107 17.36 12.93 -2.80
C ALA A 107 18.47 12.49 -3.78
N ARG A 108 18.48 11.22 -4.20
CA ARG A 108 19.46 10.71 -5.17
C ARG A 108 19.23 11.34 -6.56
N PRO A 109 20.27 11.39 -7.42
CA PRO A 109 20.10 11.89 -8.77
C PRO A 109 19.00 11.12 -9.53
N ARG A 110 18.26 11.84 -10.38
CA ARG A 110 17.24 11.26 -11.27
C ARG A 110 17.81 10.07 -12.06
N LYS A 111 17.01 9.03 -12.31
CA LYS A 111 17.43 7.77 -12.93
C LYS A 111 18.47 6.96 -12.12
N HIS A 112 18.77 7.38 -10.89
CA HIS A 112 19.65 6.69 -9.92
C HIS A 112 19.02 6.53 -8.52
N LEU A 113 17.71 6.80 -8.38
CA LEU A 113 16.94 6.52 -7.16
C LEU A 113 17.04 5.04 -6.73
N PHE A 114 16.85 4.12 -7.69
CA PHE A 114 16.83 2.68 -7.44
C PHE A 114 17.85 1.90 -8.27
N ALA A 115 18.11 0.66 -7.86
CA ALA A 115 18.90 -0.27 -8.64
C ALA A 115 18.15 -0.65 -9.93
N ARG A 116 18.91 -0.94 -10.98
CA ARG A 116 18.36 -1.32 -12.28
C ARG A 116 18.30 -2.82 -12.45
N THR A 117 17.37 -3.27 -13.26
CA THR A 117 17.29 -4.66 -13.69
C THR A 117 18.42 -5.00 -14.67
N ASN A 118 18.64 -6.30 -14.90
CA ASN A 118 19.66 -6.79 -15.83
C ASN A 118 19.31 -6.43 -17.28
N ILE A 119 20.28 -6.53 -18.20
CA ILE A 119 20.05 -6.22 -19.63
C ILE A 119 18.94 -7.08 -20.28
N LEU A 120 18.68 -8.27 -19.73
CA LEU A 120 17.71 -9.23 -20.25
C LEU A 120 16.34 -9.14 -19.59
N THR A 121 16.16 -8.27 -18.59
CA THR A 121 14.90 -8.16 -17.84
C THR A 121 14.36 -6.74 -17.86
N THR A 122 13.03 -6.63 -17.81
CA THR A 122 12.33 -5.36 -17.65
C THR A 122 12.16 -5.04 -16.18
N GLY A 123 12.02 -3.75 -15.90
CA GLY A 123 11.53 -3.24 -14.63
C GLY A 123 10.68 -2.00 -14.89
N TYR A 124 10.41 -1.22 -13.87
CA TYR A 124 9.59 -0.02 -14.03
C TYR A 124 10.28 1.10 -14.78
N ASN A 125 9.50 1.83 -15.56
CA ASN A 125 9.96 3.00 -16.29
C ASN A 125 10.52 4.05 -15.34
N ARG A 126 11.80 4.36 -15.52
CA ARG A 126 12.55 5.24 -14.62
C ARG A 126 12.01 6.67 -14.62
N ALA A 127 11.57 7.17 -15.78
CA ALA A 127 11.04 8.52 -15.86
C ALA A 127 9.69 8.66 -15.14
N GLN A 128 8.83 7.63 -15.20
CA GLN A 128 7.57 7.63 -14.47
C GLN A 128 7.78 7.48 -12.96
N VAL A 129 8.73 6.64 -12.53
CA VAL A 129 9.11 6.52 -11.11
C VAL A 129 9.72 7.83 -10.59
N ASP A 130 10.62 8.46 -11.36
CA ASP A 130 11.17 9.77 -11.00
C ASP A 130 10.06 10.84 -10.89
N ALA A 131 9.04 10.80 -11.75
CA ALA A 131 7.91 11.72 -11.66
C ALA A 131 7.03 11.47 -10.43
N LEU A 132 6.84 10.20 -10.03
CA LEU A 132 6.19 9.88 -8.75
C LEU A 132 7.03 10.40 -7.57
N ALA A 133 8.34 10.20 -7.61
CA ALA A 133 9.26 10.69 -6.59
C ALA A 133 9.15 12.21 -6.40
N ASP A 134 9.09 12.98 -7.50
CA ASP A 134 8.89 14.43 -7.44
C ASP A 134 7.57 14.79 -6.71
N ARG A 135 6.47 14.08 -7.00
CA ARG A 135 5.18 14.29 -6.31
C ARG A 135 5.25 13.98 -4.82
N VAL A 136 5.94 12.89 -4.45
CA VAL A 136 6.13 12.50 -3.06
C VAL A 136 6.97 13.55 -2.32
N LEU A 137 8.04 14.04 -2.93
CA LEU A 137 8.84 15.13 -2.35
C LEU A 137 8.02 16.41 -2.18
N ALA A 138 7.23 16.81 -3.17
CA ALA A 138 6.34 17.96 -3.05
C ALA A 138 5.31 17.80 -1.91
N TYR A 139 4.77 16.59 -1.71
CA TYR A 139 3.92 16.31 -0.54
C TYR A 139 4.68 16.47 0.79
N LEU A 140 5.88 15.89 0.88
CA LEU A 140 6.67 15.92 2.12
C LEU A 140 7.22 17.30 2.46
N ASP A 141 7.57 18.11 1.46
CA ASP A 141 8.31 19.37 1.65
C ASP A 141 7.41 20.60 1.54
N GLU A 142 6.43 20.56 0.65
CA GLU A 142 5.55 21.70 0.34
C GLU A 142 4.13 21.49 0.88
N GLY A 143 3.81 20.30 1.40
CA GLY A 143 2.46 19.97 1.90
C GLY A 143 1.41 19.86 0.79
N VAL A 144 1.84 19.63 -0.46
CA VAL A 144 0.93 19.41 -1.60
C VAL A 144 0.09 18.17 -1.35
N SER A 145 -1.23 18.25 -1.53
CA SER A 145 -2.11 17.10 -1.24
C SER A 145 -1.74 15.87 -2.07
N LEU A 146 -1.54 14.75 -1.39
CA LEU A 146 -1.30 13.44 -1.99
C LEU A 146 -2.12 12.40 -1.23
N THR A 147 -2.99 11.68 -1.92
CA THR A 147 -3.88 10.70 -1.29
C THR A 147 -3.36 9.28 -1.48
N VAL A 148 -3.83 8.35 -0.64
CA VAL A 148 -3.52 6.91 -0.81
C VAL A 148 -3.98 6.41 -2.18
N ALA A 149 -5.15 6.85 -2.65
CA ALA A 149 -5.66 6.48 -3.97
C ALA A 149 -4.72 6.97 -5.10
N ASP A 150 -4.20 8.20 -5.00
CA ASP A 150 -3.25 8.74 -5.98
C ASP A 150 -1.98 7.90 -6.11
N ILE A 151 -1.57 7.24 -5.03
CA ILE A 151 -0.39 6.36 -5.00
C ILE A 151 -0.73 4.96 -5.49
N ARG A 152 -1.88 4.41 -5.09
CA ARG A 152 -2.36 3.08 -5.49
C ARG A 152 -2.63 2.97 -6.99
N ASP A 153 -3.20 4.02 -7.58
CA ASP A 153 -3.55 4.04 -8.99
C ASP A 153 -2.33 4.26 -9.91
N VAL A 154 -1.13 4.44 -9.35
CA VAL A 154 0.09 4.57 -10.14
C VAL A 154 0.45 3.23 -10.77
N SER A 155 0.49 3.23 -12.10
CA SER A 155 1.04 2.13 -12.89
C SER A 155 2.25 2.60 -13.69
N PHE A 156 3.31 1.79 -13.72
CA PHE A 156 4.48 2.05 -14.54
C PHE A 156 4.50 1.15 -15.77
N PHE A 157 4.85 1.72 -16.92
CA PHE A 157 5.13 0.93 -18.10
C PHE A 157 6.44 0.15 -17.91
N PRO A 158 6.56 -1.04 -18.52
CA PRO A 158 7.80 -1.79 -18.50
C PRO A 158 8.89 -1.07 -19.31
N GLU A 159 10.10 -1.01 -18.76
CA GLU A 159 11.30 -0.48 -19.42
C GLU A 159 12.45 -1.49 -19.30
N THR A 160 13.16 -1.77 -20.40
CA THR A 160 14.39 -2.58 -20.38
C THR A 160 15.45 -1.90 -19.53
N ARG A 161 16.09 -2.63 -18.60
CA ARG A 161 16.98 -2.04 -17.57
C ARG A 161 16.30 -0.94 -16.76
N GLY A 162 14.99 -1.05 -16.57
CA GLY A 162 14.20 -0.19 -15.71
C GLY A 162 14.59 -0.35 -14.24
N TYR A 163 13.88 0.36 -13.37
CA TYR A 163 14.06 0.18 -11.94
C TYR A 163 13.53 -1.17 -11.47
N ARG A 164 14.22 -1.73 -10.48
CA ARG A 164 13.78 -2.94 -9.78
C ARG A 164 12.43 -2.70 -9.12
N GLU A 165 11.43 -3.48 -9.55
CA GLU A 165 10.03 -3.37 -9.12
C GLU A 165 9.91 -3.49 -7.61
N ASP A 166 10.58 -4.49 -7.01
CA ASP A 166 10.59 -4.74 -5.57
C ASP A 166 11.04 -3.53 -4.72
N GLN A 167 11.98 -2.72 -5.24
CA GLN A 167 12.44 -1.54 -4.51
C GLN A 167 11.48 -0.36 -4.63
N VAL A 168 10.79 -0.24 -5.77
CA VAL A 168 9.82 0.82 -6.02
C VAL A 168 8.52 0.52 -5.27
N ASP A 169 8.07 -0.74 -5.27
CA ASP A 169 6.90 -1.19 -4.51
C ASP A 169 7.10 -0.97 -3.02
N TYR A 170 8.30 -1.26 -2.50
CA TYR A 170 8.62 -0.95 -1.11
C TYR A 170 8.56 0.55 -0.79
N LEU A 171 9.01 1.42 -1.72
CA LEU A 171 8.85 2.87 -1.56
C LEU A 171 7.36 3.24 -1.51
N ILE A 172 6.56 2.72 -2.44
CA ILE A 172 5.12 2.98 -2.53
C ILE A 172 4.43 2.58 -1.23
N ASP A 173 4.75 1.40 -0.70
CA ASP A 173 4.26 0.94 0.60
C ASP A 173 4.61 1.92 1.72
N TYR A 174 5.87 2.36 1.79
CA TYR A 174 6.32 3.32 2.80
C TYR A 174 5.61 4.67 2.70
N VAL A 175 5.37 5.15 1.48
CA VAL A 175 4.67 6.42 1.26
C VAL A 175 3.21 6.31 1.69
N ILE A 176 2.52 5.21 1.40
CA ILE A 176 1.13 5.01 1.86
C ILE A 176 1.07 5.03 3.39
N ASP A 177 2.00 4.33 4.06
CA ASP A 177 2.09 4.36 5.53
C ASP A 177 2.25 5.79 6.07
N ILE A 178 3.11 6.60 5.46
CA ILE A 178 3.31 8.00 5.84
C ILE A 178 2.02 8.81 5.63
N ILE A 179 1.34 8.65 4.50
CA ILE A 179 0.08 9.35 4.22
C ILE A 179 -0.99 8.99 5.25
N LEU A 180 -1.10 7.70 5.61
CA LEU A 180 -2.02 7.25 6.66
C LEU A 180 -1.62 7.78 8.05
N SER A 181 -0.32 7.99 8.30
CA SER A 181 0.20 8.48 9.58
C SER A 181 -0.18 9.92 9.90
N VAL A 182 -0.38 10.75 8.86
CA VAL A 182 -0.59 12.21 8.97
C VAL A 182 -2.07 12.59 8.90
N ARG A 183 -2.96 11.63 8.69
CA ARG A 183 -4.42 11.85 8.63
C ARG A 183 -5.07 12.00 10.00
#